data_AF-A0A822GDN4-F1
#
_entry.id   AF-A0A822GDN4-F1
#
_cell.length_a   1.000
_cell.length_b   1.000
_cell.length_c   1.000
_cell.angle_alpha   90.00
_cell.angle_beta   90.00
_cell.angle_gamma   90.00
#
_symmetry.space_group_name_H-M   'P 1'
#
loop_
_entity.id
_entity.type
_entity.pdbx_description
1 polymer ?
#
loop_
_entity_poly.entity_id
_entity_poly.type
_entity_poly.pdbx_seq_one_letter_code
_entity_poly.pdbx_strand_id
1 'polypeptide(L)'
;MDKEYFRFYIKVHTALYIQAIAIHNELRTVFGGDAPSFRTLARCAQCFCEGRDDIQDEERSGRPVTETIPENSEQVRNIVVDNPYLTIEELQDQNGLSYGTVHRILS
;
A
#
# COMPACT_ATOMS: atom_id res chain seq x y z
N MET A 1 17.37 5.77 9.53
CA MET A 1 16.77 5.18 10.74
C MET A 1 15.43 4.56 10.33
N ASP A 2 15.15 3.33 10.75
CA ASP A 2 13.99 2.59 10.27
C ASP A 2 12.70 3.11 10.90
N LYS A 3 11.67 3.34 10.08
CA LYS A 3 10.38 3.89 10.51
C LYS A 3 9.67 2.98 11.52
N GLU A 4 9.94 1.69 11.43
CA GLU A 4 9.44 0.65 12.34
C GLU A 4 9.92 0.87 13.77
N TYR A 5 11.16 1.34 13.96
CA TYR A 5 11.70 1.64 15.29
C TYR A 5 10.85 2.69 16.02
N PHE A 6 10.53 3.80 15.34
CA PHE A 6 9.69 4.84 15.90
C PHE A 6 8.28 4.34 16.19
N ARG A 7 7.72 3.52 15.31
CA ARG A 7 6.39 2.94 15.50
C ARG A 7 6.33 1.99 16.69
N PHE A 8 7.33 1.13 16.86
CA PHE A 8 7.44 0.27 18.03
C PHE A 8 7.53 1.11 19.31
N TYR A 9 8.37 2.14 19.33
CA TYR A 9 8.48 3.04 20.48
C TYR A 9 7.14 3.70 20.83
N ILE A 10 6.46 4.25 19.82
CA ILE A 10 5.15 4.88 19.98
C ILE A 10 4.11 3.86 20.48
N LYS A 11 4.10 2.64 19.93
CA LYS A 11 3.19 1.57 20.35
C LYS A 11 3.32 1.26 21.82
N VAL A 12 4.54 0.98 22.28
CA VAL A 12 4.82 0.64 23.68
C VAL A 12 4.41 1.79 24.61
N HIS A 13 4.78 3.03 24.30
CA HIS A 13 4.47 4.18 25.17
C HIS A 13 2.98 4.54 25.17
N THR A 14 2.29 4.34 24.05
CA THR A 14 0.83 4.49 23.97
C THR A 14 0.13 3.44 24.82
N ALA A 15 0.60 2.19 24.80
CA ALA A 15 0.07 1.12 25.67
C ALA A 15 0.33 1.36 27.16
N LEU A 16 1.36 2.16 27.50
CA LEU A 16 1.64 2.64 28.85
C LEU A 16 0.84 3.90 29.23
N TYR A 17 -0.13 4.32 28.40
CA TYR A 17 -0.96 5.52 28.60
C TYR A 17 -0.16 6.83 28.69
N ILE A 18 1.03 6.88 28.07
CA ILE A 18 1.84 8.09 27.99
C ILE A 18 1.26 9.02 26.92
N GLN A 19 1.17 10.31 27.23
CA GLN A 19 0.63 11.28 26.29
C GLN A 19 1.53 11.44 25.06
N ALA A 20 0.92 11.53 23.87
CA ALA A 20 1.62 11.68 22.60
C ALA A 20 2.62 12.86 22.56
N ILE A 21 2.34 13.94 23.30
CA ILE A 21 3.24 15.10 23.40
C ILE A 21 4.55 14.76 24.15
N ALA A 22 4.47 13.94 25.20
CA ALA A 22 5.64 13.50 25.94
C ALA A 22 6.51 12.59 25.07
N ILE A 23 5.90 11.60 24.41
CA ILE A 23 6.56 10.70 23.46
C ILE A 23 7.29 11.49 22.35
N HIS A 24 6.62 12.50 21.78
CA HIS A 24 7.23 13.35 20.75
C HIS A 24 8.43 14.13 21.28
N ASN A 25 8.34 14.69 22.49
CA ASN A 25 9.43 15.45 23.08
C ASN A 25 10.65 14.56 23.40
N GLU A 26 10.42 13.33 23.89
CA GLU A 26 11.49 12.34 24.10
C GLU A 26 12.18 12.00 22.79
N LEU A 27 11.40 11.63 21.76
CA LEU A 27 11.95 11.30 20.45
C LEU A 27 12.69 12.49 19.82
N ARG A 28 12.18 13.71 19.98
CA ARG A 28 12.84 14.91 19.45
C ARG A 28 14.11 15.27 20.23
N THR A 29 14.15 14.99 21.54
CA THR A 29 15.36 15.18 22.36
C THR A 29 16.48 14.25 21.90
N VAL A 30 16.16 12.99 21.62
CA VAL A 30 17.16 11.97 21.24
C VAL A 30 17.55 12.03 19.77
N PHE A 31 16.57 12.23 18.88
CA PHE A 31 16.76 12.09 17.43
C PHE A 31 16.69 13.41 16.65
N GLY A 32 16.37 14.52 17.31
CA GLY A 32 16.38 15.85 16.68
C GLY A 32 15.47 15.93 15.45
N GLY A 33 16.07 16.23 14.30
CA GLY A 33 15.38 16.36 13.01
C GLY A 33 14.94 15.03 12.38
N ASP A 34 15.53 13.91 12.80
CA ASP A 34 15.18 12.58 12.29
C ASP A 34 13.93 12.01 12.99
N ALA A 35 13.49 12.65 14.09
CA ALA A 35 12.29 12.27 14.80
C ALA A 35 11.03 12.46 13.92
N PRO A 36 10.03 11.58 14.05
CA PRO A 36 8.76 11.76 13.35
C PRO A 36 8.08 13.05 13.79
N SER A 37 7.43 13.72 12.84
CA SER A 37 6.61 14.89 13.17
C SER A 37 5.53 14.53 14.20
N PHE A 38 5.15 15.49 15.05
CA PHE A 38 4.07 15.31 16.01
C PHE A 38 2.78 14.78 15.37
N ARG A 39 2.44 15.25 14.16
CA ARG A 39 1.24 14.80 13.42
C ARG A 39 1.34 13.32 13.05
N THR A 40 2.50 12.88 12.58
CA THR A 40 2.74 11.47 12.24
C THR A 40 2.64 10.58 13.48
N LEU A 41 3.22 11.04 14.59
CA LEU A 41 3.20 10.34 15.86
C LEU A 41 1.79 10.23 16.43
N ALA A 42 1.04 11.32 16.48
CA ALA A 42 -0.33 11.36 16.99
C ALA A 42 -1.25 10.40 16.21
N ARG A 43 -1.14 10.39 14.87
CA ARG A 43 -1.86 9.43 14.03
C ARG A 43 -1.49 7.99 14.36
N CYS A 44 -0.19 7.72 14.55
CA CYS A 44 0.28 6.37 14.89
C CYS A 44 -0.25 5.92 16.26
N ALA A 45 -0.17 6.79 17.28
CA ALA A 45 -0.71 6.53 18.61
C ALA A 45 -2.22 6.28 18.57
N GLN A 46 -2.97 7.07 17.79
CA GLN A 46 -4.40 6.85 17.58
C GLN A 46 -4.68 5.46 16.99
N CYS A 47 -3.96 5.06 15.93
CA CYS A 47 -4.11 3.73 15.35
C CYS A 47 -3.85 2.61 16.37
N PHE A 48 -2.85 2.77 17.24
CA PHE A 48 -2.58 1.79 18.31
C PHE A 48 -3.68 1.76 19.37
N CYS A 49 -4.25 2.91 19.75
CA CYS A 49 -5.41 2.97 20.64
C CYS A 49 -6.65 2.31 20.03
N GLU A 50 -6.81 2.38 18.71
CA GLU A 50 -7.90 1.76 17.94
C GLU A 50 -7.70 0.23 17.75
N GLY A 51 -6.65 -0.36 18.33
CA GLY A 51 -6.42 -1.80 18.34
C GLY A 51 -5.62 -2.33 17.15
N ARG A 52 -4.98 -1.46 16.36
CA ARG A 52 -4.10 -1.88 15.26
C ARG A 52 -2.77 -2.35 15.85
N ASP A 53 -2.46 -3.65 15.79
CA ASP A 53 -1.26 -4.19 16.43
C ASP A 53 0.01 -4.19 15.56
N ASP A 54 -0.13 -4.01 14.25
CA ASP A 54 1.01 -4.09 13.35
C ASP A 54 1.86 -2.81 13.34
N ILE A 55 3.18 -3.01 13.42
CA ILE A 55 4.22 -1.96 13.35
C ILE A 55 4.56 -1.69 11.87
N GLN A 56 4.38 -2.68 11.01
CA GLN A 56 4.65 -2.60 9.59
C GLN A 56 3.65 -1.67 8.89
N ASP A 57 4.10 -1.12 7.75
CA ASP A 57 3.18 -0.51 6.82
C ASP A 57 2.22 -1.59 6.33
N GLU A 58 0.93 -1.27 6.31
CA GLU A 58 -0.02 -2.06 5.55
C GLU A 58 0.43 -2.12 4.09
N GLU A 59 0.11 -3.23 3.44
CA GLU A 59 0.32 -3.35 2.00
C GLU A 59 -0.34 -2.15 1.32
N ARG A 60 0.49 -1.34 0.66
CA ARG A 60 0.00 -0.12 0.05
C ARG A 60 -1.02 -0.51 -0.99
N SER A 61 -2.22 0.04 -0.88
CA SER A 61 -3.19 0.03 -1.96
C SER A 61 -2.57 0.80 -3.13
N GLY A 62 -1.86 0.06 -3.98
CA GLY A 62 -1.35 0.57 -5.24
C GLY A 62 -2.54 0.87 -6.16
N ARG A 63 -2.25 1.46 -7.31
CA ARG A 63 -3.21 1.44 -8.41
C ARG A 63 -3.59 -0.04 -8.63
N PRO A 64 -4.87 -0.41 -8.64
CA PRO A 64 -5.25 -1.78 -9.00
C PRO A 64 -4.70 -2.00 -10.41
N VAL A 65 -3.66 -2.81 -10.51
CA VAL A 65 -3.10 -3.17 -11.79
C VAL A 65 -3.87 -4.40 -12.22
N THR A 66 -5.09 -4.17 -12.73
CA THR A 66 -5.94 -5.22 -13.31
C THR A 66 -5.19 -6.04 -14.37
N GLU A 67 -4.12 -5.47 -14.93
CA GLU A 67 -3.19 -6.09 -15.87
C GLU A 67 -2.12 -6.99 -15.25
N THR A 68 -1.78 -6.82 -13.98
CA THR A 68 -0.76 -7.65 -13.29
C THR A 68 -1.40 -8.86 -12.63
N ILE A 69 -2.73 -8.95 -12.58
CA ILE A 69 -3.39 -10.21 -12.24
C ILE A 69 -3.02 -11.20 -13.35
N PRO A 70 -2.21 -12.24 -13.06
CA PRO A 70 -1.66 -13.11 -14.09
C PRO A 70 -2.78 -13.77 -14.90
N GLU A 71 -3.88 -14.11 -14.23
CA GLU A 71 -5.11 -14.65 -14.84
C GLU A 71 -5.63 -13.79 -16.00
N ASN A 72 -5.77 -12.48 -15.80
CA ASN A 72 -6.27 -11.57 -16.85
C ASN A 72 -5.30 -11.51 -18.04
N SER A 73 -3.99 -11.47 -17.75
CA SER A 73 -2.96 -11.43 -18.81
C SER A 73 -2.87 -12.74 -19.60
N GLU A 74 -3.03 -13.88 -18.92
CA GLU A 74 -3.06 -15.21 -19.54
C GLU A 74 -4.33 -15.38 -20.37
N GLN A 75 -5.47 -14.94 -19.87
CA GLN A 75 -6.73 -14.98 -20.61
C GLN A 75 -6.63 -14.21 -21.94
N VAL A 76 -6.10 -12.98 -21.93
CA VAL A 76 -5.92 -12.20 -23.17
C VAL A 76 -4.94 -12.91 -24.12
N ARG A 77 -3.83 -13.44 -23.62
CA ARG A 77 -2.84 -14.15 -24.44
C ARG A 77 -3.40 -15.43 -25.05
N ASN A 78 -4.20 -16.18 -24.30
CA ASN A 78 -4.83 -17.42 -24.79
C ASN A 78 -5.81 -17.12 -25.93
N ILE A 79 -6.65 -16.09 -25.79
CA ILE A 79 -7.58 -15.68 -26.85
C ILE A 79 -6.82 -15.30 -28.14
N VAL A 80 -5.70 -14.58 -28.01
CA VAL A 80 -4.86 -14.20 -29.16
C VAL A 80 -4.15 -15.40 -29.78
N VAL A 81 -3.71 -16.38 -28.98
CA VAL A 81 -3.13 -17.63 -29.48
C VAL A 81 -4.16 -18.45 -30.26
N ASP A 82 -5.41 -18.49 -29.78
CA ASP A 82 -6.51 -19.20 -30.43
C ASP A 82 -6.94 -18.52 -31.74
N ASN A 83 -6.97 -17.19 -31.78
CA ASN A 83 -7.26 -16.42 -32.98
C ASN A 83 -6.48 -15.09 -33.05
N PRO A 84 -5.38 -15.04 -33.83
CA PRO A 84 -4.52 -13.86 -33.90
C PRO A 84 -5.10 -12.70 -34.73
N TYR A 85 -6.24 -12.89 -35.39
CA TYR A 85 -6.89 -11.86 -36.22
C TYR A 85 -7.90 -10.99 -35.46
N LEU A 86 -8.08 -11.23 -34.16
CA LEU A 86 -9.00 -10.45 -33.33
C LEU A 86 -8.49 -9.02 -33.12
N THR A 87 -9.41 -8.07 -33.23
CA THR A 87 -9.19 -6.67 -32.90
C THR A 87 -9.19 -6.46 -31.38
N ILE A 88 -8.60 -5.37 -30.92
CA ILE A 88 -8.57 -5.03 -29.49
C ILE A 88 -9.99 -4.85 -28.93
N GLU A 89 -10.93 -4.36 -29.75
CA GLU A 89 -12.34 -4.20 -29.40
C GLU A 89 -13.01 -5.57 -29.15
N GLU A 90 -12.80 -6.54 -30.03
CA GLU A 90 -13.32 -7.90 -29.85
C GLU A 90 -12.70 -8.61 -28.64
N LEU A 91 -11.42 -8.37 -28.37
CA LEU A 91 -10.74 -8.90 -27.19
C LEU A 91 -11.32 -8.31 -25.91
N GLN A 92 -11.63 -7.00 -25.90
CA GLN A 92 -12.30 -6.33 -24.79
C GLN A 92 -13.68 -6.95 -24.52
N ASP A 93 -14.47 -7.23 -25.57
CA ASP A 93 -15.79 -7.83 -25.42
C ASP A 93 -15.73 -9.25 -24.84
N GLN A 94 -14.67 -9.99 -25.14
CA GLN A 94 -14.48 -11.36 -24.64
C GLN A 94 -13.89 -11.45 -23.23
N ASN A 95 -13.04 -10.51 -22.83
CA ASN A 95 -12.37 -10.54 -21.53
C ASN A 95 -12.98 -9.59 -20.47
N GLY A 96 -13.85 -8.65 -20.87
CA GLY A 96 -14.46 -7.66 -19.98
C GLY A 96 -13.48 -6.61 -19.44
N LEU A 97 -12.27 -6.51 -20.00
CA LEU A 97 -11.25 -5.54 -19.65
C LEU A 97 -11.38 -4.29 -20.51
N SER A 98 -10.86 -3.15 -20.03
CA SER A 98 -10.88 -1.92 -20.84
C SER A 98 -9.90 -2.02 -22.01
N TYR A 99 -10.21 -1.35 -23.13
CA TYR A 99 -9.31 -1.20 -24.28
C TYR A 99 -7.86 -0.90 -23.88
N GLY A 100 -7.65 0.06 -22.97
CA GLY A 100 -6.32 0.45 -22.52
C GLY A 100 -5.57 -0.67 -21.79
N THR A 101 -6.30 -1.51 -21.06
CA THR A 101 -5.76 -2.70 -20.36
C THR A 101 -5.31 -3.74 -21.38
N VAL A 102 -6.17 -4.07 -22.37
CA VAL A 102 -5.87 -5.04 -23.43
C VAL A 102 -4.71 -4.57 -24.29
N HIS A 103 -4.73 -3.32 -24.73
CA HIS A 103 -3.64 -2.72 -25.50
C HIS A 103 -2.32 -2.76 -24.72
N ARG A 104 -2.33 -2.50 -23.40
CA ARG A 104 -1.10 -2.54 -22.59
C ARG A 104 -0.59 -3.97 -22.36
N ILE A 105 -1.46 -4.99 -22.38
CA ILE A 105 -1.06 -6.40 -22.29
C ILE A 105 -0.42 -6.90 -23.60
N LEU A 106 -0.89 -6.40 -24.75
CA LEU A 106 -0.42 -6.82 -26.07
C LEU A 106 0.74 -5.98 -26.63
N SER A 107 0.92 -4.75 -26.14
CA SER A 107 2.04 -3.89 -26.49
C SER A 107 3.36 -4.40 -25.89
#